data_AF-A0A668UMX2-F1
#
_entry.id   AF-A0A668UMX2-F1
#
_cell.length_a   1.000
_cell.length_b   1.000
_cell.length_c   1.000
_cell.angle_alpha   90.00
_cell.angle_beta   90.00
_cell.angle_gamma   90.00
#
_symmetry.space_group_name_H-M   'P 1'
#
loop_
_entity.id
_entity.type
_entity.pdbx_description
1 polymer ?
#
loop_
_entity_poly.entity_id
_entity_poly.type
_entity_poly.pdbx_seq_one_letter_code
_entity_poly.pdbx_strand_id
1 'polypeptide(L)'
;MISLRLSACILLVLCVTWSADGGNILVWYTDGSHWINMKPVLETLVDRGHQVTVLVPSSSMYMNTNEPARFRYEPFNIDYMNYWEIYIRFINIAKTNLQYNIQYLDGVVKSEVIMKKLKEGNYDLLLADPINPGSDLVADILGIPLVFSLRFSIANNWERHCGQMPAPPSFVPKKQSKLTDKMDFSENIVIDHTFWNVLDRYYSDVKGTPTSACELMSKADIWLIRTYWDFEFPRPFLPNFKYVGGIHCRPAKPLPEDLEEFVQSSGDDGIVIFTLGSMINNITKEKANMIASGLAQIPQKVLWRYRGEKPEALSPNIRIYDWIPQNDLLGHPKTRAFITHGGTNGIYEAIYHGVPMVGIPMFGDQPDNMIHMKEKGTAVILNLNFITAEDLRDAVNTVINDKSYKENAMRLSSIHHDRPMSALEEAVFWIEFTLRNKGAKHLRVQAHELTWYQYLSLDVLGFFLTVALLIIFIFIKTCSFCLHRCCVRKGKAKRKAE
;
A
#
# COMPACT_ATOMS: atom_id res chain seq x y z
N MET A 1 -4.46 -62.84 -5.70
CA MET A 1 -5.48 -61.77 -5.85
C MET A 1 -6.05 -61.25 -4.52
N ILE A 2 -6.10 -62.05 -3.44
CA ILE A 2 -6.65 -61.60 -2.15
C ILE A 2 -5.69 -60.68 -1.38
N SER A 3 -4.36 -60.91 -1.44
CA SER A 3 -3.41 -60.01 -0.74
C SER A 3 -3.29 -58.63 -1.37
N LEU A 4 -3.40 -58.50 -2.70
CA LEU A 4 -3.42 -57.20 -3.38
C LEU A 4 -4.66 -56.36 -3.02
N ARG A 5 -5.81 -57.01 -2.79
CA ARG A 5 -7.04 -56.32 -2.36
C ARG A 5 -6.96 -55.87 -0.91
N LEU A 6 -6.31 -56.63 -0.02
CA LEU A 6 -6.06 -56.19 1.36
C LEU A 6 -5.09 -54.99 1.42
N SER A 7 -4.02 -55.00 0.63
CA SER A 7 -3.08 -53.86 0.59
C SER A 7 -3.73 -52.60 0.02
N ALA A 8 -4.61 -52.72 -0.98
CA ALA A 8 -5.37 -51.59 -1.51
C ALA A 8 -6.41 -51.05 -0.50
N CYS A 9 -7.07 -51.93 0.26
CA CYS A 9 -7.98 -51.52 1.34
C CYS A 9 -7.24 -50.86 2.52
N ILE A 10 -6.03 -51.33 2.87
CA ILE A 10 -5.20 -50.72 3.92
C ILE A 10 -4.67 -49.35 3.46
N LEU A 11 -4.26 -49.20 2.20
CA LEU A 11 -3.88 -47.90 1.62
C LEU A 11 -5.07 -46.92 1.55
N LEU A 12 -6.27 -47.40 1.19
CA LEU A 12 -7.50 -46.59 1.23
C LEU A 12 -7.90 -46.18 2.65
N VAL A 13 -7.73 -47.06 3.65
CA VAL A 13 -8.00 -46.72 5.06
C VAL A 13 -6.93 -45.76 5.62
N LEU A 14 -5.66 -45.88 5.20
CA LEU A 14 -4.59 -44.95 5.58
C LEU A 14 -4.72 -43.58 4.89
N CYS A 15 -5.31 -43.51 3.70
CA CYS A 15 -5.66 -42.24 3.04
C CYS A 15 -6.89 -41.55 3.68
N VAL A 16 -7.80 -42.31 4.29
CA VAL A 16 -9.00 -41.77 4.97
C VAL A 16 -8.68 -41.22 6.37
N THR A 17 -7.51 -41.54 6.94
CA THR A 17 -7.06 -41.01 8.24
C THR A 17 -6.08 -39.85 8.13
N TRP A 18 -5.76 -39.35 6.92
CA TRP A 18 -5.12 -38.04 6.82
C TRP A 18 -6.21 -36.99 7.00
N SER A 19 -6.53 -36.70 8.26
CA SER A 19 -7.19 -35.46 8.62
C SER A 19 -6.33 -34.34 8.04
N ALA A 20 -6.75 -33.77 6.90
CA ALA A 20 -6.28 -32.47 6.49
C ALA A 20 -6.75 -31.52 7.60
N ASP A 21 -5.85 -31.22 8.53
CA ASP A 21 -6.16 -30.39 9.69
C ASP A 21 -6.31 -28.95 9.18
N GLY A 22 -7.51 -28.66 8.69
CA GLY A 22 -7.87 -27.35 8.20
C GLY A 22 -7.90 -26.37 9.36
N GLY A 23 -6.90 -25.51 9.45
CA GLY A 23 -6.87 -24.43 10.42
C GLY A 23 -8.14 -23.56 10.40
N ASN A 24 -8.52 -23.04 11.57
CA ASN A 24 -9.62 -22.08 11.73
C ASN A 24 -9.09 -20.66 11.55
N ILE A 25 -9.58 -19.94 10.55
CA ILE A 25 -9.06 -18.65 10.10
C ILE A 25 -10.09 -17.56 10.38
N LEU A 26 -9.74 -16.64 11.28
CA LEU A 26 -10.51 -15.44 11.55
C LEU A 26 -10.03 -14.31 10.64
N VAL A 27 -10.94 -13.69 9.91
CA VAL A 27 -10.65 -12.67 8.92
C VAL A 27 -11.04 -11.30 9.43
N TRP A 28 -10.04 -10.43 9.47
CA TRP A 28 -10.21 -9.02 9.79
C TRP A 28 -10.76 -8.26 8.58
N TYR A 29 -12.07 -8.00 8.58
CA TYR A 29 -12.73 -7.37 7.46
C TYR A 29 -12.33 -5.91 7.25
N THR A 30 -12.28 -5.49 5.99
CA THR A 30 -12.17 -4.09 5.59
C THR A 30 -12.98 -3.89 4.33
N ASP A 31 -13.80 -2.85 4.30
CA ASP A 31 -14.81 -2.65 3.28
C ASP A 31 -14.20 -2.32 1.89
N GLY A 32 -14.97 -2.55 0.84
CA GLY A 32 -14.60 -2.16 -0.52
C GLY A 32 -13.46 -2.99 -1.14
N SER A 33 -12.41 -2.33 -1.64
CA SER A 33 -11.34 -2.95 -2.41
C SER A 33 -10.47 -3.95 -1.62
N HIS A 34 -10.34 -3.76 -0.31
CA HIS A 34 -9.62 -4.67 0.56
C HIS A 34 -10.31 -6.04 0.66
N TRP A 35 -11.65 -6.04 0.77
CA TRP A 35 -12.44 -7.27 0.77
C TRP A 35 -12.34 -8.02 -0.57
N ILE A 36 -12.39 -7.30 -1.69
CA ILE A 36 -12.32 -7.90 -3.04
C ILE A 36 -11.00 -8.65 -3.25
N ASN A 37 -9.88 -8.12 -2.74
CA ASN A 37 -8.59 -8.80 -2.81
C ASN A 37 -8.51 -10.01 -1.87
N MET A 38 -9.18 -9.95 -0.72
CA MET A 38 -9.12 -10.99 0.30
C MET A 38 -10.01 -12.18 -0.04
N LYS A 39 -11.19 -11.95 -0.65
CA LYS A 39 -12.19 -12.99 -0.91
C LYS A 39 -11.65 -14.22 -1.68
N PRO A 40 -10.89 -14.10 -2.79
CA PRO A 40 -10.34 -15.26 -3.50
C PRO A 40 -9.35 -16.08 -2.65
N VAL A 41 -8.61 -15.41 -1.77
CA VAL A 41 -7.70 -16.08 -0.81
C VAL A 41 -8.52 -16.92 0.16
N LEU A 42 -9.62 -16.37 0.70
CA LEU A 42 -10.50 -17.08 1.62
C LEU A 42 -11.20 -18.26 0.95
N GLU A 43 -11.67 -18.10 -0.29
CA GLU A 43 -12.27 -19.19 -1.06
C GLU A 43 -11.29 -20.35 -1.29
N THR A 44 -10.03 -20.03 -1.61
CA THR A 44 -8.97 -21.03 -1.76
C THR A 44 -8.64 -21.73 -0.43
N LEU A 45 -8.70 -21.00 0.69
CA LEU A 45 -8.50 -21.58 2.01
C LEU A 45 -9.64 -22.56 2.35
N VAL A 46 -10.89 -22.21 2.05
CA VAL A 46 -12.03 -23.12 2.21
C VAL A 46 -11.89 -24.35 1.31
N ASP A 47 -11.46 -24.20 0.06
CA ASP A 47 -11.19 -25.32 -0.87
C ASP A 47 -10.13 -26.29 -0.33
N ARG A 48 -9.21 -25.79 0.50
CA ARG A 48 -8.14 -26.58 1.12
C ARG A 48 -8.52 -27.16 2.49
N GLY A 49 -9.80 -27.05 2.89
CA GLY A 49 -10.33 -27.65 4.11
C GLY A 49 -10.33 -26.73 5.33
N HIS A 50 -9.89 -25.47 5.21
CA HIS A 50 -9.90 -24.52 6.32
C HIS A 50 -11.31 -23.98 6.61
N GLN A 51 -11.62 -23.75 7.89
CA GLN A 51 -12.83 -23.02 8.27
C GLN A 51 -12.54 -21.53 8.36
N VAL A 52 -13.30 -20.71 7.65
CA VAL A 52 -13.11 -19.26 7.61
C VAL A 52 -14.29 -18.55 8.28
N THR A 53 -14.00 -17.63 9.21
CA THR A 53 -14.98 -16.72 9.83
C THR A 53 -14.60 -15.27 9.57
N VAL A 54 -15.54 -14.45 9.12
CA VAL A 54 -15.30 -13.05 8.75
C VAL A 54 -16.14 -12.14 9.64
N LEU A 55 -15.50 -11.20 10.33
CA LEU A 55 -16.18 -10.21 11.18
C LEU A 55 -16.75 -9.08 10.31
N VAL A 56 -18.04 -8.77 10.31
CA VAL A 56 -18.63 -7.80 9.35
C VAL A 56 -19.34 -6.65 10.07
N PRO A 57 -18.97 -5.37 9.87
CA PRO A 57 -19.73 -4.25 10.42
C PRO A 57 -21.12 -4.15 9.76
N SER A 58 -22.14 -3.72 10.50
CA SER A 58 -23.52 -3.54 10.01
C SER A 58 -23.65 -2.43 8.97
N SER A 59 -22.68 -1.51 8.91
CA SER A 59 -22.59 -0.49 7.86
C SER A 59 -21.77 -0.93 6.65
N SER A 60 -21.39 -2.22 6.56
CA SER A 60 -20.70 -2.74 5.39
C SER A 60 -21.52 -2.46 4.14
N MET A 61 -20.93 -1.72 3.19
CA MET A 61 -21.62 -1.27 1.98
C MET A 61 -21.61 -2.31 0.86
N TYR A 62 -20.76 -3.33 0.96
CA TYR A 62 -20.49 -4.29 -0.12
C TYR A 62 -20.76 -5.75 0.24
N MET A 63 -21.16 -6.06 1.48
CA MET A 63 -21.57 -7.41 1.86
C MET A 63 -23.06 -7.52 2.14
N ASN A 64 -23.69 -8.52 1.51
CA ASN A 64 -25.00 -9.01 1.86
C ASN A 64 -24.84 -10.26 2.73
N THR A 65 -24.99 -10.12 4.05
CA THR A 65 -24.87 -11.23 5.01
C THR A 65 -25.95 -12.31 4.85
N ASN A 66 -26.97 -12.05 4.02
CA ASN A 66 -28.04 -13.00 3.69
C ASN A 66 -27.73 -13.87 2.45
N GLU A 67 -26.61 -13.64 1.76
CA GLU A 67 -26.20 -14.52 0.66
C GLU A 67 -25.58 -15.83 1.18
N PRO A 68 -25.85 -16.98 0.53
CA PRO A 68 -25.24 -18.25 0.89
C PRO A 68 -23.73 -18.19 0.61
N ALA A 69 -22.93 -18.05 1.67
CA ALA A 69 -21.48 -17.98 1.56
C ALA A 69 -20.81 -19.30 1.95
N ARG A 70 -19.67 -19.58 1.32
CA ARG A 70 -18.81 -20.74 1.61
C ARG A 70 -18.07 -20.64 2.95
N PHE A 71 -18.20 -19.51 3.65
CA PHE A 71 -17.57 -19.20 4.93
C PHE A 71 -18.53 -18.41 5.83
N ARG A 72 -18.26 -18.40 7.15
CA ARG A 72 -19.17 -17.84 8.17
C ARG A 72 -19.00 -16.33 8.30
N TYR A 73 -20.10 -15.59 8.36
CA TYR A 73 -20.10 -14.17 8.71
C TYR A 73 -20.52 -13.96 10.17
N GLU A 74 -19.87 -13.03 10.85
CA GLU A 74 -20.20 -12.64 12.22
C GLU A 74 -20.40 -11.11 12.26
N PRO A 75 -21.65 -10.61 12.11
CA PRO A 75 -21.92 -9.18 12.01
C PRO A 75 -21.87 -8.43 13.35
N PHE A 76 -21.52 -7.13 13.33
CA PHE A 76 -21.54 -6.23 14.52
C PHE A 76 -22.02 -4.81 14.18
N ASN A 77 -22.70 -4.11 15.10
CA ASN A 77 -23.39 -2.84 14.78
C ASN A 77 -22.50 -1.58 14.81
N ILE A 78 -22.66 -0.68 13.83
CA ILE A 78 -22.09 0.70 13.78
C ILE A 78 -23.02 1.73 13.07
N ASP A 79 -22.92 3.01 13.45
CA ASP A 79 -23.76 4.15 12.97
C ASP A 79 -23.28 4.79 11.64
N TYR A 80 -24.22 5.24 10.77
CA TYR A 80 -23.99 5.72 9.37
C TYR A 80 -23.87 7.27 9.21
N MET A 81 -23.17 7.80 8.17
CA MET A 81 -22.98 9.26 7.92
C MET A 81 -22.78 9.73 6.46
N ASN A 82 -22.98 11.05 6.21
CA ASN A 82 -23.03 11.76 4.90
C ASN A 82 -21.66 12.24 4.34
N TYR A 83 -21.52 12.33 3.01
CA TYR A 83 -20.35 12.74 2.20
C TYR A 83 -19.68 14.10 2.54
N TRP A 84 -20.43 15.16 2.84
CA TRP A 84 -19.82 16.45 3.25
C TRP A 84 -19.30 16.41 4.69
N GLU A 85 -19.96 15.62 5.54
CA GLU A 85 -19.45 15.27 6.86
C GLU A 85 -18.26 14.33 6.74
N ILE A 86 -18.17 13.44 5.74
CA ILE A 86 -17.02 12.55 5.48
C ILE A 86 -15.75 13.34 5.14
N TYR A 87 -15.84 14.47 4.41
CA TYR A 87 -14.68 15.29 4.05
C TYR A 87 -14.14 16.12 5.23
N ILE A 88 -15.01 16.80 5.99
CA ILE A 88 -14.61 17.49 7.25
C ILE A 88 -14.26 16.47 8.34
N ARG A 89 -14.94 15.31 8.35
CA ARG A 89 -14.53 14.18 9.15
C ARG A 89 -13.20 13.65 8.69
N PHE A 90 -12.75 13.66 7.45
CA PHE A 90 -11.44 13.07 7.09
C PHE A 90 -10.27 13.70 7.88
N ILE A 91 -10.35 15.00 8.17
CA ILE A 91 -9.42 15.72 9.05
C ILE A 91 -9.67 15.42 10.54
N ASN A 92 -10.92 15.34 10.99
CA ASN A 92 -11.26 14.90 12.36
C ASN A 92 -11.07 13.38 12.59
N ILE A 93 -11.03 12.59 11.53
CA ILE A 93 -10.92 11.13 11.44
C ILE A 93 -9.50 10.75 11.74
N ALA A 94 -8.47 11.55 11.48
CA ALA A 94 -7.14 11.20 12.00
C ALA A 94 -7.16 11.06 13.55
N LYS A 95 -7.93 11.91 14.25
CA LYS A 95 -8.15 11.82 15.70
C LYS A 95 -9.21 10.77 16.08
N THR A 96 -10.32 10.69 15.35
CA THR A 96 -11.40 9.72 15.63
C THR A 96 -11.05 8.29 15.21
N ASN A 97 -10.32 8.05 14.11
CA ASN A 97 -9.72 6.75 13.76
C ASN A 97 -8.72 6.34 14.82
N LEU A 98 -7.90 7.24 15.36
CA LEU A 98 -7.00 6.85 16.44
C LEU A 98 -7.79 6.42 17.68
N GLN A 99 -8.86 7.13 18.03
CA GLN A 99 -9.77 6.72 19.12
C GLN A 99 -10.50 5.41 18.83
N TYR A 100 -11.01 5.22 17.60
CA TYR A 100 -11.66 3.99 17.17
C TYR A 100 -10.68 2.82 17.17
N ASN A 101 -9.46 3.02 16.67
CA ASN A 101 -8.39 2.03 16.72
C ASN A 101 -8.01 1.69 18.15
N ILE A 102 -7.97 2.67 19.05
CA ILE A 102 -7.76 2.43 20.48
C ILE A 102 -8.91 1.63 21.09
N GLN A 103 -10.17 1.96 20.81
CA GLN A 103 -11.33 1.19 21.30
C GLN A 103 -11.36 -0.23 20.74
N TYR A 104 -11.02 -0.38 19.46
CA TYR A 104 -10.87 -1.66 18.81
C TYR A 104 -9.77 -2.48 19.52
N LEU A 105 -8.61 -1.86 19.78
CA LEU A 105 -7.55 -2.49 20.54
C LEU A 105 -7.98 -2.82 21.96
N ASP A 106 -8.72 -1.97 22.66
CA ASP A 106 -9.26 -2.27 24.00
C ASP A 106 -10.06 -3.58 23.96
N GLY A 107 -10.92 -3.75 22.94
CA GLY A 107 -11.69 -4.97 22.72
C GLY A 107 -10.84 -6.23 22.51
N VAL A 108 -9.59 -6.08 22.08
CA VAL A 108 -8.62 -7.18 21.94
C VAL A 108 -7.74 -7.29 23.17
N VAL A 109 -6.87 -6.30 23.44
CA VAL A 109 -5.80 -6.39 24.45
C VAL A 109 -6.26 -6.24 25.90
N LYS A 110 -7.39 -5.55 26.15
CA LYS A 110 -7.96 -5.43 27.51
C LYS A 110 -9.06 -6.45 27.78
N SER A 111 -9.51 -7.18 26.76
CA SER A 111 -10.46 -8.27 26.95
C SER A 111 -9.73 -9.53 27.43
N GLU A 112 -9.88 -9.86 28.72
CA GLU A 112 -9.30 -11.08 29.29
C GLU A 112 -9.74 -12.34 28.53
N VAL A 113 -11.00 -12.39 28.08
CA VAL A 113 -11.56 -13.51 27.33
C VAL A 113 -10.86 -13.67 25.98
N ILE A 114 -10.69 -12.56 25.23
CA ILE A 114 -10.03 -12.59 23.92
C ILE A 114 -8.55 -12.88 24.09
N MET A 115 -7.84 -12.18 24.97
CA MET A 115 -6.40 -12.41 25.19
C MET A 115 -6.11 -13.82 25.70
N LYS A 116 -6.96 -14.40 26.56
CA LYS A 116 -6.81 -15.79 26.98
C LYS A 116 -6.96 -16.73 25.78
N LYS A 117 -8.00 -16.57 24.96
CA LYS A 117 -8.18 -17.35 23.72
C LYS A 117 -7.00 -17.20 22.76
N LEU A 118 -6.45 -15.98 22.62
CA LEU A 118 -5.32 -15.73 21.74
C LEU A 118 -4.05 -16.42 22.25
N LYS A 119 -3.78 -16.37 23.55
CA LYS A 119 -2.65 -17.07 24.18
C LYS A 119 -2.76 -18.58 24.11
N GLU A 120 -3.96 -19.13 24.30
CA GLU A 120 -4.23 -20.57 24.23
C GLU A 120 -4.29 -21.10 22.78
N GLY A 121 -4.43 -20.21 21.80
CA GLY A 121 -4.57 -20.55 20.39
C GLY A 121 -3.30 -21.05 19.69
N ASN A 122 -2.13 -20.97 20.34
CA ASN A 122 -0.83 -21.46 19.82
C ASN A 122 -0.53 -21.03 18.36
N TYR A 123 -0.72 -19.74 18.05
CA TYR A 123 -0.42 -19.20 16.72
C TYR A 123 1.10 -19.13 16.49
N ASP A 124 1.55 -19.37 15.25
CA ASP A 124 2.98 -19.34 14.89
C ASP A 124 3.44 -18.01 14.25
N LEU A 125 2.51 -17.16 13.79
CA LEU A 125 2.80 -15.90 13.10
C LEU A 125 1.58 -14.98 13.09
N LEU A 126 1.82 -13.67 13.13
CA LEU A 126 0.80 -12.64 12.92
C LEU A 126 1.04 -11.93 11.58
N LEU A 127 0.05 -11.97 10.69
CA LEU A 127 0.03 -11.21 9.43
C LEU A 127 -0.97 -10.06 9.57
N ALA A 128 -0.52 -8.83 9.40
CA ALA A 128 -1.38 -7.65 9.59
C ALA A 128 -1.16 -6.56 8.56
N ASP A 129 -2.20 -5.76 8.33
CA ASP A 129 -2.05 -4.44 7.75
C ASP A 129 -1.82 -3.44 8.90
N PRO A 130 -0.66 -2.78 8.98
CA PRO A 130 -0.35 -1.87 10.07
C PRO A 130 -1.14 -0.55 10.00
N ILE A 131 -2.02 -0.36 8.99
CA ILE A 131 -2.90 0.81 8.89
C ILE A 131 -3.70 1.04 10.18
N ASN A 132 -4.08 -0.05 10.85
CA ASN A 132 -4.65 -0.05 12.18
C ASN A 132 -3.57 -0.51 13.17
N PRO A 133 -3.19 0.32 14.16
CA PRO A 133 -2.13 0.00 15.11
C PRO A 133 -2.52 -1.18 16.03
N GLY A 134 -1.52 -1.79 16.67
CA GLY A 134 -1.64 -2.72 17.80
C GLY A 134 -1.51 -4.20 17.44
N SER A 135 -1.43 -4.53 16.16
CA SER A 135 -1.00 -5.86 15.71
C SER A 135 0.42 -6.20 16.18
N ASP A 136 1.31 -5.20 16.20
CA ASP A 136 2.65 -5.25 16.77
C ASP A 136 2.65 -5.49 18.29
N LEU A 137 1.76 -4.81 19.02
CA LEU A 137 1.58 -5.02 20.45
C LEU A 137 1.07 -6.44 20.75
N VAL A 138 0.08 -6.92 20.00
CA VAL A 138 -0.46 -8.27 20.16
C VAL A 138 0.62 -9.32 19.84
N ALA A 139 1.37 -9.15 18.75
CA ALA A 139 2.46 -10.05 18.40
C ALA A 139 3.53 -10.11 19.50
N ASP A 140 3.89 -8.97 20.08
CA ASP A 140 4.84 -8.89 21.20
C ASP A 140 4.30 -9.56 22.47
N ILE A 141 3.01 -9.43 22.79
CA ILE A 141 2.38 -10.11 23.94
C ILE A 141 2.32 -11.63 23.75
N LEU A 142 2.04 -12.10 22.52
CA LEU A 142 1.98 -13.51 22.19
C LEU A 142 3.37 -14.14 21.98
N GLY A 143 4.39 -13.32 21.74
CA GLY A 143 5.76 -13.78 21.48
C GLY A 143 5.94 -14.43 20.11
N ILE A 144 5.20 -13.97 19.10
CA ILE A 144 5.16 -14.58 17.76
C ILE A 144 5.74 -13.64 16.69
N PRO A 145 6.35 -14.18 15.61
CA PRO A 145 6.78 -13.41 14.46
C PRO A 145 5.68 -12.55 13.83
N LEU A 146 6.07 -11.42 13.26
CA LEU A 146 5.15 -10.42 12.69
C LEU A 146 5.52 -10.10 11.24
N VAL A 147 4.55 -10.25 10.35
CA VAL A 147 4.66 -9.82 8.95
C VAL A 147 3.64 -8.73 8.69
N PHE A 148 4.12 -7.60 8.16
CA PHE A 148 3.23 -6.54 7.70
C PHE A 148 2.95 -6.67 6.22
N SER A 149 1.69 -6.46 5.82
CA SER A 149 1.34 -6.07 4.47
C SER A 149 0.95 -4.60 4.46
N LEU A 150 1.83 -3.74 3.96
CA LEU A 150 1.66 -2.29 3.96
C LEU A 150 1.54 -1.78 2.52
N ARG A 151 0.62 -0.85 2.28
CA ARG A 151 0.56 -0.13 0.99
C ARG A 151 1.32 1.20 1.02
N PHE A 152 1.10 2.01 2.05
CA PHE A 152 1.90 3.20 2.36
C PHE A 152 1.55 3.68 3.76
N SER A 153 2.43 4.49 4.35
CA SER A 153 2.06 5.42 5.41
C SER A 153 2.22 6.86 4.93
N ILE A 154 1.52 7.80 5.58
CA ILE A 154 1.59 9.22 5.21
C ILE A 154 3.05 9.68 5.27
N ALA A 155 3.54 10.31 4.20
CA ALA A 155 4.93 10.74 4.08
C ALA A 155 5.98 9.63 4.27
N ASN A 156 5.60 8.37 4.06
CA ASN A 156 6.41 7.18 4.35
C ASN A 156 6.83 7.07 5.83
N ASN A 157 6.08 7.67 6.76
CA ASN A 157 6.46 7.77 8.17
C ASN A 157 6.84 6.43 8.82
N TRP A 158 5.99 5.42 8.69
CA TRP A 158 6.15 4.14 9.40
C TRP A 158 7.34 3.34 8.87
N GLU A 159 7.37 3.13 7.56
CA GLU A 159 8.47 2.43 6.90
C GLU A 159 9.81 3.18 7.09
N ARG A 160 9.82 4.52 7.06
CA ARG A 160 11.03 5.34 7.21
C ARG A 160 11.54 5.39 8.64
N HIS A 161 10.69 5.70 9.61
CA HIS A 161 11.11 5.92 11.00
C HIS A 161 11.14 4.63 11.81
N CYS A 162 10.07 3.85 11.76
CA CYS A 162 9.96 2.63 12.56
C CYS A 162 10.65 1.47 11.84
N GLY A 163 10.41 1.34 10.54
CA GLY A 163 11.03 0.32 9.70
C GLY A 163 12.49 0.61 9.31
N GLN A 164 13.02 1.80 9.62
CA GLN A 164 14.38 2.24 9.25
C GLN A 164 14.68 2.20 7.75
N MET A 165 13.66 2.16 6.90
CA MET A 165 13.86 2.12 5.46
C MET A 165 14.37 3.49 4.98
N PRO A 166 15.47 3.53 4.20
CA PRO A 166 16.00 4.78 3.69
C PRO A 166 14.97 5.51 2.82
N ALA A 167 14.71 6.77 3.13
CA ALA A 167 13.93 7.67 2.29
C ALA A 167 14.62 9.04 2.20
N PRO A 168 15.72 9.14 1.42
CA PRO A 168 16.42 10.41 1.24
C PRO A 168 15.49 11.46 0.62
N PRO A 169 15.28 12.62 1.27
CA PRO A 169 14.31 13.61 0.81
C PRO A 169 14.72 14.31 -0.48
N SER A 170 15.96 14.08 -0.96
CA SER A 170 16.45 14.62 -2.22
C SER A 170 15.84 13.98 -3.46
N PHE A 171 15.34 12.74 -3.36
CA PHE A 171 14.76 12.02 -4.49
C PHE A 171 13.65 11.03 -4.12
N VAL A 172 13.37 10.81 -2.83
CA VAL A 172 12.23 10.01 -2.39
C VAL A 172 11.10 10.93 -1.96
N PRO A 173 10.08 11.14 -2.82
CA PRO A 173 8.95 12.00 -2.46
C PRO A 173 8.17 11.40 -1.29
N LYS A 174 7.65 12.29 -0.46
CA LYS A 174 6.72 11.93 0.63
C LYS A 174 5.45 11.35 0.03
N LYS A 175 5.02 10.16 0.46
CA LYS A 175 3.75 9.62 -0.03
C LYS A 175 2.59 10.59 0.26
N GLN A 176 1.73 10.79 -0.74
CA GLN A 176 0.63 11.75 -0.78
C GLN A 176 1.02 13.22 -0.99
N SER A 177 2.30 13.53 -1.27
CA SER A 177 2.71 14.90 -1.59
C SER A 177 2.37 15.30 -3.03
N LYS A 178 2.12 14.33 -3.93
CA LYS A 178 1.98 14.54 -5.39
C LYS A 178 3.27 15.01 -6.06
N LEU A 179 4.42 14.85 -5.38
CA LEU A 179 5.75 15.15 -5.92
C LEU A 179 6.32 13.94 -6.64
N THR A 180 7.32 14.18 -7.49
CA THR A 180 8.06 13.13 -8.23
C THR A 180 9.41 12.86 -7.58
N ASP A 181 10.22 11.98 -8.15
CA ASP A 181 11.63 11.78 -7.76
C ASP A 181 12.57 12.90 -8.22
N LYS A 182 12.04 13.88 -8.97
CA LYS A 182 12.75 15.09 -9.42
C LYS A 182 12.16 16.31 -8.70
N MET A 183 12.71 16.61 -7.52
CA MET A 183 12.24 17.69 -6.65
C MET A 183 13.27 18.81 -6.53
N ASP A 184 12.81 20.05 -6.41
CA ASP A 184 13.65 21.22 -6.13
C ASP A 184 13.92 21.42 -4.63
N PHE A 185 14.78 22.39 -4.29
CA PHE A 185 15.17 22.66 -2.91
C PHE A 185 13.98 22.89 -1.96
N SER A 186 12.93 23.57 -2.41
CA SER A 186 11.76 23.87 -1.58
C SER A 186 10.90 22.62 -1.35
N GLU A 187 10.79 21.78 -2.37
CA GLU A 187 10.08 20.49 -2.33
C GLU A 187 10.83 19.45 -1.48
N ASN A 188 12.15 19.63 -1.30
CA ASN A 188 13.00 18.79 -0.45
C ASN A 188 12.86 19.10 1.05
N ILE A 189 12.20 20.20 1.45
CA ILE A 189 12.11 20.60 2.86
C ILE A 189 11.19 19.65 3.63
N VAL A 190 11.77 18.91 4.58
CA VAL A 190 11.05 17.93 5.38
C VAL A 190 10.48 18.56 6.65
N ILE A 191 9.17 18.84 6.66
CA ILE A 191 8.42 18.94 7.92
C ILE A 191 8.05 17.53 8.37
N ASP A 192 8.56 17.13 9.54
CA ASP A 192 8.26 15.85 10.16
C ASP A 192 6.99 15.97 11.02
N HIS A 193 6.04 15.05 10.83
CA HIS A 193 4.83 14.98 11.65
C HIS A 193 4.78 13.60 12.29
N THR A 194 5.13 13.52 13.57
CA THR A 194 5.09 12.28 14.34
C THR A 194 3.85 12.26 15.23
N PHE A 195 2.99 11.26 15.05
CA PHE A 195 1.77 11.06 15.85
C PHE A 195 1.90 9.83 16.76
N TRP A 196 3.05 9.64 17.41
CA TRP A 196 3.33 8.45 18.24
C TRP A 196 2.93 8.60 19.70
N ASN A 197 2.93 9.83 20.25
CA ASN A 197 2.74 10.09 21.68
C ASN A 197 1.43 9.55 22.29
N VAL A 198 0.39 9.34 21.48
CA VAL A 198 -0.87 8.74 21.95
C VAL A 198 -0.75 7.21 22.02
N LEU A 199 -0.17 6.59 20.98
CA LEU A 199 0.04 5.15 20.94
C LEU A 199 1.09 4.70 21.96
N ASP A 200 2.17 5.45 22.13
CA ASP A 200 3.20 5.15 23.13
C ASP A 200 2.61 5.11 24.55
N ARG A 201 1.73 6.06 24.89
CA ARG A 201 1.01 6.06 26.18
C ARG A 201 0.12 4.83 26.30
N TYR A 202 -0.70 4.56 25.29
CA TYR A 202 -1.60 3.41 25.29
C TYR A 202 -0.85 2.07 25.42
N TYR A 203 0.26 1.90 24.70
CA TYR A 203 1.07 0.68 24.73
C TYR A 203 1.74 0.52 26.08
N SER A 204 2.24 1.62 26.66
CA SER A 204 2.82 1.62 27.99
C SER A 204 1.80 1.23 29.06
N ASP A 205 0.56 1.73 28.95
CA ASP A 205 -0.53 1.40 29.86
C ASP A 205 -0.89 -0.09 29.79
N VAL A 206 -0.96 -0.66 28.59
CA VAL A 206 -1.27 -2.09 28.39
C VAL A 206 -0.13 -3.00 28.88
N LYS A 207 1.13 -2.62 28.66
CA LYS A 207 2.31 -3.41 29.05
C LYS A 207 2.71 -3.23 30.52
N GLY A 208 2.30 -2.12 31.15
CA GLY A 208 2.73 -1.73 32.49
C GLY A 208 4.18 -1.20 32.56
N THR A 209 4.83 -0.98 31.41
CA THR A 209 6.20 -0.47 31.30
C THR A 209 6.31 0.51 30.13
N PRO A 210 7.18 1.53 30.19
CA PRO A 210 7.39 2.45 29.07
C PRO A 210 7.67 1.69 27.77
N THR A 211 6.80 1.84 26.78
CA THR A 211 6.82 1.08 25.52
C THR A 211 6.53 2.03 24.37
N SER A 212 7.43 2.11 23.39
CA SER A 212 7.18 2.88 22.16
C SER A 212 6.46 2.02 21.12
N ALA A 213 5.39 2.56 20.54
CA ALA A 213 4.67 1.95 19.43
C ALA A 213 5.54 1.84 18.18
N CYS A 214 6.36 2.86 17.90
CA CYS A 214 7.28 2.81 16.76
C CYS A 214 8.39 1.76 16.97
N GLU A 215 8.85 1.56 18.21
CA GLU A 215 9.79 0.49 18.55
C GLU A 215 9.17 -0.89 18.35
N LEU A 216 7.94 -1.13 18.83
CA LEU A 216 7.25 -2.41 18.61
C LEU A 216 7.01 -2.69 17.13
N MET A 217 6.50 -1.69 16.38
CA MET A 217 6.34 -1.78 14.94
C MET A 217 7.66 -2.10 14.23
N SER A 218 8.78 -1.54 14.73
CA SER A 218 10.10 -1.82 14.16
C SER A 218 10.44 -3.31 14.21
N LYS A 219 9.91 -4.08 15.17
CA LYS A 219 10.24 -5.50 15.37
C LYS A 219 9.63 -6.43 14.31
N ALA A 220 8.80 -5.92 13.39
CA ALA A 220 8.27 -6.74 12.30
C ALA A 220 9.39 -7.43 11.50
N ASP A 221 9.23 -8.73 11.30
CA ASP A 221 10.19 -9.61 10.64
C ASP A 221 10.27 -9.33 9.14
N ILE A 222 9.12 -9.13 8.48
CA ILE A 222 9.01 -8.83 7.05
C ILE A 222 7.98 -7.72 6.81
N TRP A 223 8.29 -6.84 5.87
CA TRP A 223 7.39 -5.82 5.33
C TRP A 223 7.06 -6.15 3.87
N LEU A 224 5.89 -6.73 3.63
CA LEU A 224 5.30 -6.89 2.30
C LEU A 224 4.71 -5.56 1.83
N ILE A 225 5.48 -4.80 1.04
CA ILE A 225 5.06 -3.54 0.47
C ILE A 225 4.22 -3.82 -0.78
N ARG A 226 2.95 -3.42 -0.79
CA ARG A 226 1.98 -3.68 -1.89
C ARG A 226 2.19 -2.77 -3.10
N THR A 227 3.45 -2.53 -3.46
CA THR A 227 3.85 -1.81 -4.67
C THR A 227 5.06 -2.44 -5.34
N TYR A 228 5.45 -1.95 -6.52
CA TYR A 228 6.62 -2.38 -7.28
C TYR A 228 7.12 -1.26 -8.22
N TRP A 229 8.26 -1.49 -8.86
CA TRP A 229 9.01 -0.50 -9.64
C TRP A 229 8.37 -0.13 -11.00
N ASP A 230 7.46 -0.95 -11.50
CA ASP A 230 6.59 -0.59 -12.62
C ASP A 230 5.68 0.59 -12.27
N PHE A 231 5.34 0.77 -10.99
CA PHE A 231 4.46 1.82 -10.48
C PHE A 231 5.18 2.91 -9.67
N GLU A 232 6.08 2.55 -8.76
CA GLU A 232 6.79 3.51 -7.88
C GLU A 232 8.02 4.12 -8.56
N PHE A 233 8.58 5.16 -7.93
CA PHE A 233 9.92 5.66 -8.24
C PHE A 233 10.99 4.80 -7.56
N PRO A 234 12.16 4.56 -8.20
CA PRO A 234 13.24 3.78 -7.61
C PRO A 234 13.75 4.38 -6.29
N ARG A 235 13.97 3.54 -5.27
CA ARG A 235 14.56 3.95 -3.99
C ARG A 235 15.30 2.82 -3.29
N PRO A 236 16.24 3.12 -2.37
CA PRO A 236 16.86 2.09 -1.54
C PRO A 236 15.84 1.44 -0.60
N PHE A 237 15.99 0.15 -0.34
CA PHE A 237 15.14 -0.59 0.61
C PHE A 237 15.97 -1.63 1.36
N LEU A 238 15.46 -2.09 2.51
CA LEU A 238 16.15 -3.04 3.37
C LEU A 238 15.84 -4.50 2.99
N PRO A 239 16.69 -5.47 3.37
CA PRO A 239 16.50 -6.87 3.02
C PRO A 239 15.17 -7.47 3.51
N ASN A 240 14.57 -6.97 4.59
CA ASN A 240 13.28 -7.42 5.10
C ASN A 240 12.05 -6.73 4.45
N PHE A 241 12.26 -5.80 3.52
CA PHE A 241 11.19 -5.15 2.74
C PHE A 241 11.06 -5.83 1.38
N LYS A 242 9.86 -6.36 1.09
CA LYS A 242 9.56 -7.15 -0.12
C LYS A 242 8.43 -6.50 -0.88
N TYR A 243 8.68 -6.19 -2.14
CA TYR A 243 7.77 -5.41 -2.96
C TYR A 243 6.87 -6.36 -3.77
N VAL A 244 5.61 -6.44 -3.37
CA VAL A 244 4.61 -7.39 -3.87
C VAL A 244 3.45 -6.67 -4.57
N GLY A 245 3.74 -5.57 -5.28
CA GLY A 245 2.73 -4.86 -6.07
C GLY A 245 2.06 -5.76 -7.11
N GLY A 246 0.74 -5.72 -7.18
CA GLY A 246 -0.08 -6.52 -8.11
C GLY A 246 -0.49 -7.90 -7.60
N ILE A 247 -0.43 -8.18 -6.29
CA ILE A 247 -0.83 -9.47 -5.70
C ILE A 247 -2.22 -9.98 -6.10
N HIS A 248 -3.16 -9.09 -6.45
CA HIS A 248 -4.54 -9.42 -6.83
C HIS A 248 -4.73 -9.62 -8.34
N CYS A 249 -3.75 -9.23 -9.15
CA CYS A 249 -3.84 -9.31 -10.60
C CYS A 249 -3.80 -10.77 -11.06
N ARG A 250 -4.54 -11.05 -12.13
CA ARG A 250 -4.67 -12.39 -12.69
C ARG A 250 -4.97 -12.35 -14.19
N PRO A 251 -4.65 -13.41 -14.95
CA PRO A 251 -5.10 -13.53 -16.33
C PRO A 251 -6.60 -13.34 -16.46
N ALA A 252 -7.04 -12.70 -17.54
CA ALA A 252 -8.46 -12.49 -17.80
C ALA A 252 -9.18 -13.81 -18.04
N LYS A 253 -10.35 -13.95 -17.41
CA LYS A 253 -11.29 -15.04 -17.67
C LYS A 253 -12.28 -14.63 -18.78
N PRO A 254 -12.94 -15.59 -19.44
CA PRO A 254 -14.03 -15.30 -20.36
C PRO A 254 -15.14 -14.48 -19.68
N LEU A 255 -15.70 -13.51 -20.42
CA LEU A 255 -16.80 -12.68 -19.93
C LEU A 255 -18.13 -13.44 -20.01
N PRO A 256 -19.13 -13.07 -19.18
CA PRO A 256 -20.52 -13.50 -19.38
C PRO A 256 -21.02 -13.15 -20.79
N GLU A 257 -21.90 -13.99 -21.36
CA GLU A 257 -22.34 -13.89 -22.75
C GLU A 257 -22.95 -12.53 -23.11
N ASP A 258 -23.77 -11.96 -22.23
CA ASP A 258 -24.42 -10.66 -22.40
C ASP A 258 -23.43 -9.47 -22.39
N LEU A 259 -22.34 -9.63 -21.63
CA LEU A 259 -21.24 -8.67 -21.53
C LEU A 259 -20.36 -8.78 -22.77
N GLU A 260 -20.02 -10.01 -23.16
CA GLU A 260 -19.23 -10.32 -24.35
C GLU A 260 -19.91 -9.80 -25.62
N GLU A 261 -21.23 -10.01 -25.78
CA GLU A 261 -21.99 -9.50 -26.92
C GLU A 261 -21.88 -7.97 -27.04
N PHE A 262 -22.01 -7.25 -25.92
CA PHE A 262 -21.86 -5.80 -25.90
C PHE A 262 -20.43 -5.37 -26.23
N VAL A 263 -19.43 -6.07 -25.70
CA VAL A 263 -18.03 -5.82 -26.01
C VAL A 263 -17.73 -6.06 -27.49
N GLN A 264 -18.23 -7.13 -28.09
CA GLN A 264 -18.02 -7.43 -29.51
C GLN A 264 -18.76 -6.46 -30.44
N SER A 265 -19.91 -5.93 -30.00
CA SER A 265 -20.65 -4.89 -30.73
C SER A 265 -19.88 -3.58 -30.92
N SER A 266 -18.72 -3.42 -30.26
CA SER A 266 -17.85 -2.25 -30.42
C SER A 266 -17.08 -2.20 -31.73
N GLY A 267 -17.10 -3.26 -32.54
CA GLY A 267 -16.30 -3.32 -33.77
C GLY A 267 -14.81 -3.06 -33.48
N ASP A 268 -14.14 -2.35 -34.38
CA ASP A 268 -12.70 -2.06 -34.26
C ASP A 268 -12.38 -0.95 -33.27
N ASP A 269 -13.34 -0.07 -32.99
CA ASP A 269 -13.20 1.04 -32.04
C ASP A 269 -12.87 0.55 -30.64
N GLY A 270 -13.42 -0.60 -30.25
CA GLY A 270 -13.12 -1.25 -28.97
C GLY A 270 -13.91 -0.65 -27.80
N ILE A 271 -13.46 -0.96 -26.58
CA ILE A 271 -14.15 -0.61 -25.35
C ILE A 271 -13.35 0.31 -24.43
N VAL A 272 -14.08 1.12 -23.66
CA VAL A 272 -13.59 1.90 -22.54
C VAL A 272 -14.27 1.42 -21.27
N ILE A 273 -13.47 1.16 -20.25
CA ILE A 273 -13.96 0.77 -18.92
C ILE A 273 -13.96 2.02 -18.05
N PHE A 274 -15.04 2.28 -17.31
CA PHE A 274 -15.12 3.41 -16.40
C PHE A 274 -15.60 3.00 -15.01
N THR A 275 -14.78 3.28 -13.99
CA THR A 275 -15.22 3.21 -12.59
C THR A 275 -14.49 4.21 -11.69
N LEU A 276 -15.18 4.70 -10.66
CA LEU A 276 -14.58 5.54 -9.61
C LEU A 276 -14.23 4.74 -8.34
N GLY A 277 -14.04 3.43 -8.48
CA GLY A 277 -13.66 2.55 -7.37
C GLY A 277 -14.80 2.18 -6.45
N SER A 278 -14.56 1.27 -5.50
CA SER A 278 -15.63 0.68 -4.69
C SER A 278 -16.43 1.75 -3.95
N MET A 279 -15.74 2.64 -3.23
CA MET A 279 -16.26 3.60 -2.25
C MET A 279 -17.18 4.69 -2.83
N ILE A 280 -17.09 4.96 -4.13
CA ILE A 280 -17.90 5.98 -4.78
C ILE A 280 -19.01 5.29 -5.55
N ASN A 281 -20.19 5.27 -4.95
CA ASN A 281 -21.37 4.64 -5.53
C ASN A 281 -22.10 5.58 -6.49
N ASN A 282 -22.08 6.90 -6.23
CA ASN A 282 -22.70 7.91 -7.06
C ASN A 282 -21.90 9.23 -7.08
N ILE A 283 -22.30 10.12 -7.99
CA ILE A 283 -21.87 11.51 -8.08
C ILE A 283 -23.12 12.36 -8.31
N THR A 284 -23.01 13.69 -8.23
CA THR A 284 -24.15 14.57 -8.48
C THR A 284 -24.74 14.33 -9.87
N LYS A 285 -26.07 14.48 -10.00
CA LYS A 285 -26.78 14.30 -11.28
C LYS A 285 -26.16 15.13 -12.40
N GLU A 286 -25.79 16.38 -12.10
CA GLU A 286 -25.09 17.29 -13.03
C GLU A 286 -23.78 16.67 -13.55
N LYS A 287 -22.92 16.16 -12.66
CA LYS A 287 -21.65 15.53 -13.05
C LYS A 287 -21.87 14.22 -13.79
N ALA A 288 -22.87 13.43 -13.39
CA ALA A 288 -23.22 12.19 -14.08
C ALA A 288 -23.69 12.45 -15.52
N ASN A 289 -24.53 13.47 -15.72
CA ASN A 289 -24.95 13.92 -17.04
C ASN A 289 -23.79 14.47 -17.87
N MET A 290 -22.91 15.30 -17.29
CA MET A 290 -21.74 15.82 -17.99
C MET A 290 -20.81 14.68 -18.45
N ILE A 291 -20.56 13.69 -17.60
CA ILE A 291 -19.74 12.53 -17.97
C ILE A 291 -20.43 11.70 -19.06
N ALA A 292 -21.74 11.42 -18.94
CA ALA A 292 -22.49 10.71 -19.97
C ALA A 292 -22.42 11.44 -21.32
N SER A 293 -22.56 12.77 -21.34
CA SER A 293 -22.42 13.60 -22.54
C SER A 293 -21.04 13.55 -23.18
N GLY A 294 -19.97 13.50 -22.39
CA GLY A 294 -18.61 13.34 -22.91
C GLY A 294 -18.37 11.95 -23.51
N LEU A 295 -18.82 10.91 -22.80
CA LEU A 295 -18.71 9.52 -23.22
C LEU A 295 -19.63 9.16 -24.40
N ALA A 296 -20.70 9.94 -24.63
CA ALA A 296 -21.55 9.79 -25.81
C ALA A 296 -20.84 10.24 -27.11
N GLN A 297 -19.78 11.04 -27.01
CA GLN A 297 -19.06 11.61 -28.14
C GLN A 297 -17.91 10.74 -28.66
N ILE A 298 -17.59 9.64 -27.97
CA ILE A 298 -16.54 8.71 -28.39
C ILE A 298 -17.16 7.50 -29.13
N PRO A 299 -16.47 6.92 -30.13
CA PRO A 299 -17.01 5.80 -30.88
C PRO A 299 -16.98 4.47 -30.09
N GLN A 300 -16.17 4.38 -29.03
CA GLN A 300 -16.06 3.18 -28.21
C GLN A 300 -17.36 2.84 -27.47
N LYS A 301 -17.55 1.53 -27.22
CA LYS A 301 -18.52 1.10 -26.21
C LYS A 301 -17.96 1.33 -24.82
N VAL A 302 -18.79 1.84 -23.92
CA VAL A 302 -18.40 2.22 -22.57
C VAL A 302 -19.10 1.32 -21.57
N LEU A 303 -18.31 0.66 -20.73
CA LEU A 303 -18.79 -0.11 -19.59
C LEU A 303 -18.56 0.69 -18.32
N TRP A 304 -19.63 1.29 -17.80
CA TRP A 304 -19.55 2.21 -16.67
C TRP A 304 -20.12 1.57 -15.40
N ARG A 305 -19.25 1.29 -14.42
CA ARG A 305 -19.72 0.92 -13.07
C ARG A 305 -20.22 2.15 -12.32
N TYR A 306 -21.53 2.21 -12.07
CA TYR A 306 -22.21 3.34 -11.44
C TYR A 306 -23.53 2.90 -10.80
N ARG A 307 -23.78 3.34 -9.55
CA ARG A 307 -24.99 3.00 -8.77
C ARG A 307 -25.85 4.23 -8.43
N GLY A 308 -25.58 5.38 -9.07
CA GLY A 308 -26.36 6.59 -8.86
C GLY A 308 -27.57 6.67 -9.79
N GLU A 309 -28.23 7.83 -9.77
CA GLU A 309 -29.35 8.12 -10.67
C GLU A 309 -28.89 8.06 -12.12
N LYS A 310 -29.57 7.25 -12.94
CA LYS A 310 -29.23 7.08 -14.36
C LYS A 310 -29.17 8.44 -15.07
N PRO A 311 -28.05 8.79 -15.74
CA PRO A 311 -27.94 10.03 -16.49
C PRO A 311 -29.01 10.12 -17.59
N GLU A 312 -29.55 11.31 -17.80
CA GLU A 312 -30.47 11.64 -18.89
C GLU A 312 -29.73 11.64 -20.24
N ALA A 313 -28.46 12.02 -20.24
CA ALA A 313 -27.62 12.09 -21.45
C ALA A 313 -27.03 10.72 -21.87
N LEU A 314 -27.61 9.61 -21.42
CA LEU A 314 -27.06 8.27 -21.68
C LEU A 314 -27.27 7.85 -23.14
N SER A 315 -26.18 7.64 -23.85
CA SER A 315 -26.16 7.22 -25.26
C SER A 315 -26.10 5.67 -25.41
N PRO A 316 -26.57 5.07 -26.52
CA PRO A 316 -26.52 3.63 -26.77
C PRO A 316 -25.12 2.99 -26.78
N ASN A 317 -24.05 3.79 -26.85
CA ASN A 317 -22.68 3.28 -26.70
C ASN A 317 -22.29 3.06 -25.23
N ILE A 318 -23.08 3.55 -24.26
CA ILE A 318 -22.79 3.46 -22.83
C ILE A 318 -23.74 2.46 -22.17
N ARG A 319 -23.18 1.53 -21.39
CA ARG A 319 -23.95 0.61 -20.55
C ARG A 319 -23.48 0.73 -19.11
N ILE A 320 -24.45 0.95 -18.22
CA ILE A 320 -24.22 1.10 -16.76
C ILE A 320 -24.38 -0.26 -16.08
N TYR A 321 -23.51 -0.52 -15.10
CA TYR A 321 -23.52 -1.72 -14.29
C TYR A 321 -23.34 -1.37 -12.80
N ASP A 322 -23.95 -2.15 -11.92
CA ASP A 322 -23.68 -2.05 -10.48
C ASP A 322 -22.29 -2.59 -10.12
N TRP A 323 -21.83 -3.58 -10.89
CA TRP A 323 -20.54 -4.23 -10.77
C TRP A 323 -20.05 -4.71 -12.13
N ILE A 324 -18.73 -4.67 -12.36
CA ILE A 324 -18.10 -5.15 -13.59
C ILE A 324 -16.94 -6.09 -13.24
N PRO A 325 -16.68 -7.16 -14.03
CA PRO A 325 -15.48 -7.98 -13.88
C PRO A 325 -14.25 -7.21 -14.40
N GLN A 326 -13.80 -6.21 -13.64
CA GLN A 326 -12.82 -5.19 -14.07
C GLN A 326 -11.52 -5.81 -14.62
N ASN A 327 -10.93 -6.76 -13.89
CA ASN A 327 -9.72 -7.46 -14.33
C ASN A 327 -9.91 -8.12 -15.71
N ASP A 328 -11.03 -8.81 -15.89
CA ASP A 328 -11.29 -9.61 -17.10
C ASP A 328 -11.60 -8.70 -18.30
N LEU A 329 -12.33 -7.61 -18.07
CA LEU A 329 -12.53 -6.55 -19.06
C LEU A 329 -11.20 -5.88 -19.42
N LEU A 330 -10.35 -5.55 -18.44
CA LEU A 330 -9.05 -4.92 -18.72
C LEU A 330 -8.15 -5.81 -19.57
N GLY A 331 -8.18 -7.13 -19.35
CA GLY A 331 -7.45 -8.09 -20.18
C GLY A 331 -8.13 -8.48 -21.50
N HIS A 332 -9.32 -7.93 -21.79
CA HIS A 332 -10.01 -8.23 -23.05
C HIS A 332 -9.32 -7.52 -24.24
N PRO A 333 -9.12 -8.19 -25.40
CA PRO A 333 -8.40 -7.61 -26.55
C PRO A 333 -9.03 -6.34 -27.16
N LYS A 334 -10.33 -6.12 -26.92
CA LYS A 334 -11.05 -4.91 -27.37
C LYS A 334 -10.81 -3.71 -26.45
N THR A 335 -10.20 -3.87 -25.28
CA THR A 335 -9.99 -2.76 -24.34
C THR A 335 -8.96 -1.76 -24.87
N ARG A 336 -9.35 -0.48 -24.85
CA ARG A 336 -8.52 0.62 -25.34
C ARG A 336 -8.06 1.55 -24.23
N ALA A 337 -8.93 1.86 -23.28
CA ALA A 337 -8.61 2.75 -22.18
C ALA A 337 -9.39 2.42 -20.91
N PHE A 338 -8.83 2.85 -19.78
CA PHE A 338 -9.44 2.72 -18.47
C PHE A 338 -9.62 4.09 -17.80
N ILE A 339 -10.86 4.51 -17.61
CA ILE A 339 -11.18 5.70 -16.82
C ILE A 339 -11.31 5.26 -15.36
N THR A 340 -10.46 5.83 -14.50
CA THR A 340 -10.28 5.35 -13.13
C THR A 340 -10.11 6.49 -12.14
N HIS A 341 -10.58 6.30 -10.91
CA HIS A 341 -10.21 7.17 -9.79
C HIS A 341 -8.73 7.09 -9.36
N GLY A 342 -7.91 6.17 -9.90
CA GLY A 342 -6.49 6.06 -9.52
C GLY A 342 -6.22 5.30 -8.22
N GLY A 343 -7.17 4.49 -7.75
CA GLY A 343 -6.92 3.55 -6.66
C GLY A 343 -5.90 2.48 -7.07
N THR A 344 -5.00 2.14 -6.14
CA THR A 344 -3.85 1.25 -6.38
C THR A 344 -4.22 -0.07 -7.08
N ASN A 345 -5.30 -0.73 -6.66
CA ASN A 345 -5.67 -2.03 -7.24
C ASN A 345 -6.03 -1.92 -8.73
N GLY A 346 -6.85 -0.93 -9.09
CA GLY A 346 -7.21 -0.71 -10.49
C GLY A 346 -6.02 -0.29 -11.34
N ILE A 347 -5.08 0.48 -10.77
CA ILE A 347 -3.82 0.81 -11.44
C ILE A 347 -3.02 -0.46 -11.75
N TYR A 348 -2.86 -1.38 -10.79
CA TYR A 348 -2.13 -2.62 -11.05
C TYR A 348 -2.83 -3.54 -12.05
N GLU A 349 -4.17 -3.60 -12.06
CA GLU A 349 -4.88 -4.35 -13.11
C GLU A 349 -4.65 -3.73 -14.49
N ALA A 350 -4.63 -2.40 -14.58
CA ALA A 350 -4.32 -1.69 -15.82
C ALA A 350 -2.86 -1.88 -16.26
N ILE A 351 -1.90 -1.82 -15.33
CA ILE A 351 -0.49 -2.14 -15.59
C ILE A 351 -0.37 -3.59 -16.06
N TYR A 352 -0.98 -4.54 -15.34
CA TYR A 352 -0.95 -5.95 -15.68
C TYR A 352 -1.44 -6.18 -17.11
N HIS A 353 -2.59 -5.64 -17.48
CA HIS A 353 -3.16 -5.82 -18.83
C HIS A 353 -2.65 -4.81 -19.88
N GLY A 354 -1.70 -3.93 -19.51
CA GLY A 354 -1.11 -2.95 -20.41
C GLY A 354 -2.11 -1.93 -20.98
N VAL A 355 -3.06 -1.47 -20.18
CA VAL A 355 -4.13 -0.54 -20.58
C VAL A 355 -3.81 0.88 -20.11
N PRO A 356 -3.78 1.89 -21.01
CA PRO A 356 -3.58 3.28 -20.63
C PRO A 356 -4.83 3.86 -19.94
N MET A 357 -4.64 4.93 -19.18
CA MET A 357 -5.65 5.42 -18.24
C MET A 357 -6.03 6.88 -18.40
N VAL A 358 -7.29 7.20 -18.10
CA VAL A 358 -7.71 8.56 -17.76
C VAL A 358 -8.03 8.59 -16.26
N GLY A 359 -7.23 9.32 -15.49
CA GLY A 359 -7.36 9.42 -14.04
C GLY A 359 -8.28 10.56 -13.61
N ILE A 360 -9.24 10.26 -12.74
CA ILE A 360 -10.12 11.23 -12.09
C ILE A 360 -10.00 11.04 -10.57
N PRO A 361 -8.88 11.47 -9.96
CA PRO A 361 -8.60 11.20 -8.55
C PRO A 361 -9.55 11.95 -7.63
N MET A 362 -9.97 11.27 -6.56
CA MET A 362 -11.03 11.75 -5.67
C MET A 362 -10.50 12.09 -4.26
N PHE A 363 -9.72 11.19 -3.66
CA PHE A 363 -9.19 11.37 -2.30
C PHE A 363 -8.04 10.41 -1.98
N GLY A 364 -7.46 10.54 -0.79
CA GLY A 364 -6.46 9.60 -0.28
C GLY A 364 -5.17 9.60 -1.11
N ASP A 365 -4.69 8.40 -1.43
CA ASP A 365 -3.50 8.16 -2.26
C ASP A 365 -3.73 8.39 -3.76
N GLN A 366 -4.97 8.49 -4.20
CA GLN A 366 -5.33 8.53 -5.62
C GLN A 366 -4.65 9.66 -6.42
N PRO A 367 -4.61 10.92 -5.95
CA PRO A 367 -3.92 11.96 -6.71
C PRO A 367 -2.42 11.68 -6.88
N ASP A 368 -1.76 11.17 -5.83
CA ASP A 368 -0.35 10.82 -5.83
C ASP A 368 -0.07 9.67 -6.81
N ASN A 369 -0.90 8.62 -6.78
CA ASN A 369 -0.79 7.50 -7.70
C ASN A 369 -0.94 7.95 -9.16
N MET A 370 -1.87 8.87 -9.44
CA MET A 370 -2.07 9.38 -10.80
C MET A 370 -0.87 10.20 -11.29
N ILE A 371 -0.17 10.92 -10.42
CA ILE A 371 1.09 11.58 -10.78
C ILE A 371 2.13 10.56 -11.24
N HIS A 372 2.27 9.42 -10.53
CA HIS A 372 3.20 8.36 -10.94
C HIS A 372 2.85 7.83 -12.34
N MET A 373 1.57 7.57 -12.62
CA MET A 373 1.15 7.05 -13.93
C MET A 373 1.31 8.08 -15.05
N LYS A 374 1.11 9.37 -14.75
CA LYS A 374 1.36 10.46 -15.69
C LYS A 374 2.85 10.59 -16.01
N GLU A 375 3.73 10.56 -15.02
CA GLU A 375 5.19 10.62 -15.22
C GLU A 375 5.72 9.44 -16.03
N LYS A 376 5.08 8.27 -15.89
CA LYS A 376 5.38 7.09 -16.73
C LYS A 376 4.73 7.14 -18.12
N GLY A 377 4.03 8.22 -18.46
CA GLY A 377 3.43 8.42 -19.78
C GLY A 377 2.29 7.46 -20.10
N THR A 378 1.56 7.00 -19.08
CA THR A 378 0.46 6.02 -19.23
C THR A 378 -0.90 6.59 -18.87
N ALA A 379 -0.96 7.83 -18.38
CA ALA A 379 -2.21 8.44 -17.97
C ALA A 379 -2.32 9.95 -18.22
N VAL A 380 -3.54 10.38 -18.56
CA VAL A 380 -3.98 11.78 -18.47
C VAL A 380 -4.74 11.98 -17.16
N ILE A 381 -4.54 13.10 -16.48
CA ILE A 381 -5.22 13.40 -15.20
C ILE A 381 -6.24 14.52 -15.42
N LEU A 382 -7.46 14.27 -14.96
CA LEU A 382 -8.60 15.18 -15.00
C LEU A 382 -9.07 15.50 -13.57
N ASN A 383 -9.63 16.69 -13.35
CA ASN A 383 -10.18 17.09 -12.06
C ASN A 383 -11.71 17.14 -12.11
N LEU A 384 -12.38 16.22 -11.40
CA LEU A 384 -13.84 16.07 -11.44
C LEU A 384 -14.59 17.40 -11.21
N ASN A 385 -14.05 18.31 -10.40
CA ASN A 385 -14.71 19.58 -10.08
C ASN A 385 -14.76 20.52 -11.29
N PHE A 386 -13.73 20.53 -12.13
CA PHE A 386 -13.56 21.50 -13.21
C PHE A 386 -13.70 20.92 -14.61
N ILE A 387 -13.77 19.58 -14.75
CA ILE A 387 -13.86 18.94 -16.06
C ILE A 387 -15.18 19.23 -16.76
N THR A 388 -15.08 19.35 -18.08
CA THR A 388 -16.18 19.42 -19.04
C THR A 388 -16.34 18.09 -19.80
N ALA A 389 -17.42 17.97 -20.58
CA ALA A 389 -17.66 16.81 -21.43
C ALA A 389 -16.57 16.69 -22.51
N GLU A 390 -16.14 17.82 -23.05
CA GLU A 390 -15.08 17.94 -24.06
C GLU A 390 -13.73 17.53 -23.48
N ASP A 391 -13.38 17.97 -22.27
CA ASP A 391 -12.14 17.55 -21.60
C ASP A 391 -12.07 16.03 -21.43
N LEU A 392 -13.20 15.41 -21.04
CA LEU A 392 -13.27 13.96 -20.87
C LEU A 392 -13.11 13.23 -22.20
N ARG A 393 -13.84 13.67 -23.24
CA ARG A 393 -13.73 13.12 -24.59
C ARG A 393 -12.29 13.22 -25.10
N ASP A 394 -11.67 14.39 -24.96
CA ASP A 394 -10.34 14.68 -25.48
C ASP A 394 -9.26 13.89 -24.73
N ALA A 395 -9.39 13.73 -23.41
CA ALA A 395 -8.51 12.87 -22.63
C ALA A 395 -8.59 11.40 -23.06
N VAL A 396 -9.81 10.86 -23.28
CA VAL A 396 -10.00 9.49 -23.76
C VAL A 396 -9.42 9.32 -25.16
N ASN A 397 -9.72 10.25 -26.07
CA ASN A 397 -9.16 10.23 -27.42
C ASN A 397 -7.63 10.33 -27.42
N THR A 398 -7.05 11.11 -26.50
CA THR A 398 -5.60 11.24 -26.36
C THR A 398 -4.97 9.90 -26.01
N VAL A 399 -5.43 9.24 -24.94
CA VAL A 399 -4.82 7.99 -24.49
C VAL A 399 -5.05 6.79 -25.42
N ILE A 400 -6.08 6.86 -26.27
CA ILE A 400 -6.39 5.84 -27.28
C ILE A 400 -5.58 6.06 -28.57
N ASN A 401 -5.50 7.30 -29.05
CA ASN A 401 -4.96 7.60 -30.39
C ASN A 401 -3.46 7.95 -30.39
N ASP A 402 -2.94 8.53 -29.30
CA ASP A 402 -1.50 8.71 -29.13
C ASP A 402 -0.88 7.39 -28.70
N LYS A 403 -0.15 6.76 -29.63
CA LYS A 403 0.48 5.45 -29.47
C LYS A 403 1.41 5.39 -28.26
N SER A 404 2.03 6.50 -27.86
CA SER A 404 2.98 6.53 -26.75
C SER A 404 2.34 6.03 -25.45
N TYR A 405 1.06 6.33 -25.20
CA TYR A 405 0.36 5.86 -24.00
C TYR A 405 0.21 4.35 -23.96
N LYS A 406 -0.20 3.74 -25.08
CA LYS A 406 -0.34 2.28 -25.18
C LYS A 406 1.02 1.60 -25.15
N GLU A 407 2.02 2.14 -25.83
CA GLU A 407 3.39 1.62 -25.83
C GLU A 407 4.00 1.64 -24.41
N ASN A 408 3.83 2.74 -23.68
CA ASN A 408 4.27 2.86 -22.30
C ASN A 408 3.50 1.90 -21.37
N ALA A 409 2.18 1.77 -21.54
CA ALA A 409 1.37 0.85 -20.75
C ALA A 409 1.79 -0.62 -20.98
N MET A 410 2.03 -1.01 -22.24
CA MET A 410 2.56 -2.33 -22.58
C MET A 410 3.97 -2.54 -22.04
N ARG A 411 4.83 -1.51 -22.07
CA ARG A 411 6.16 -1.58 -21.47
C ARG A 411 6.08 -1.83 -19.96
N LEU A 412 5.20 -1.14 -19.24
CA LEU A 412 4.98 -1.38 -17.81
C LEU A 412 4.42 -2.78 -17.56
N SER A 413 3.48 -3.26 -18.39
CA SER A 413 2.98 -4.64 -18.34
C SER A 413 4.09 -5.67 -18.49
N SER A 414 4.99 -5.49 -19.46
CA SER A 414 6.14 -6.37 -19.64
C SER A 414 7.05 -6.38 -18.42
N ILE A 415 7.36 -5.21 -17.85
CA ILE A 415 8.16 -5.11 -16.60
C ILE A 415 7.44 -5.76 -15.42
N HIS A 416 6.12 -5.63 -15.35
CA HIS A 416 5.32 -6.21 -14.28
C HIS A 416 5.38 -7.74 -14.29
N HIS A 417 5.35 -8.34 -15.49
CA HIS A 417 5.44 -9.78 -15.70
C HIS A 417 6.87 -10.32 -15.66
N ASP A 418 7.87 -9.50 -16.00
CA ASP A 418 9.28 -9.85 -15.98
C ASP A 418 9.85 -9.77 -14.56
N ARG A 419 9.41 -10.73 -13.73
CA ARG A 419 9.87 -10.92 -12.35
C ARG A 419 10.27 -12.37 -12.12
N PRO A 420 11.22 -12.63 -11.21
CA PRO A 420 11.63 -14.00 -10.89
C PRO A 420 10.48 -14.89 -10.36
N MET A 421 9.52 -14.26 -9.67
CA MET A 421 8.33 -14.90 -9.10
C MET A 421 7.14 -13.95 -9.26
N SER A 422 5.93 -14.49 -9.34
CA SER A 422 4.74 -13.64 -9.30
C SER A 422 4.64 -12.91 -7.95
N ALA A 423 3.97 -11.75 -7.94
CA ALA A 423 3.81 -10.95 -6.71
C ALA A 423 3.12 -11.74 -5.58
N LEU A 424 2.17 -12.61 -5.92
CA LEU A 424 1.49 -13.48 -4.99
C LEU A 424 2.43 -14.55 -4.43
N GLU A 425 3.19 -15.25 -5.28
CA GLU A 425 4.14 -16.26 -4.83
C GLU A 425 5.25 -15.66 -3.98
N GLU A 426 5.73 -14.46 -4.28
CA GLU A 426 6.72 -13.76 -3.46
C GLU A 426 6.17 -13.45 -2.06
N ALA A 427 4.93 -12.93 -1.97
CA ALA A 427 4.28 -12.67 -0.69
C ALA A 427 4.15 -13.95 0.15
N VAL A 428 3.65 -15.03 -0.46
CA VAL A 428 3.48 -16.34 0.20
C VAL A 428 4.84 -16.88 0.64
N PHE A 429 5.85 -16.84 -0.23
CA PHE A 429 7.20 -17.32 0.07
C PHE A 429 7.77 -16.66 1.33
N TRP A 430 7.64 -15.33 1.47
CA TRP A 430 8.19 -14.61 2.62
C TRP A 430 7.41 -14.83 3.91
N ILE A 431 6.09 -15.06 3.83
CA ILE A 431 5.29 -15.48 4.98
C ILE A 431 5.76 -16.87 5.45
N GLU A 432 5.86 -17.84 4.53
CA GLU A 432 6.32 -19.18 4.88
C GLU A 432 7.78 -19.21 5.32
N PHE A 433 8.63 -18.36 4.74
CA PHE A 433 10.01 -18.18 5.17
C PHE A 433 10.06 -17.77 6.64
N THR A 434 9.21 -16.82 7.04
CA THR A 434 9.14 -16.35 8.42
C THR A 434 8.65 -17.46 9.35
N LEU A 435 7.66 -18.25 8.94
CA LEU A 435 7.18 -19.42 9.68
C LEU A 435 8.30 -20.46 9.88
N ARG A 436 8.96 -20.89 8.79
CA ARG A 436 10.02 -21.91 8.82
C ARG A 436 11.19 -21.53 9.71
N ASN A 437 11.52 -20.25 9.77
CA ASN A 437 12.67 -19.73 10.51
C ASN A 437 12.32 -19.14 11.88
N LYS A 438 11.03 -19.17 12.28
CA LYS A 438 10.53 -18.56 13.52
C LYS A 438 10.93 -17.08 13.65
N GLY A 439 10.73 -16.34 12.56
CA GLY A 439 11.14 -14.94 12.41
C GLY A 439 12.23 -14.72 11.36
N ALA A 440 12.67 -13.47 11.21
CA ALA A 440 13.63 -13.04 10.20
C ALA A 440 14.66 -12.03 10.76
N LYS A 441 15.02 -12.14 12.03
CA LYS A 441 15.95 -11.23 12.73
C LYS A 441 17.28 -10.99 12.00
N HIS A 442 17.78 -11.97 11.25
CA HIS A 442 19.02 -11.85 10.46
C HIS A 442 18.91 -10.89 9.26
N LEU A 443 17.69 -10.51 8.85
CA LEU A 443 17.44 -9.49 7.83
C LEU A 443 17.31 -8.08 8.41
N ARG A 444 17.28 -7.94 9.75
CA ARG A 444 17.20 -6.66 10.45
C ARG A 444 18.56 -5.96 10.40
N VAL A 445 18.54 -4.69 10.01
CA VAL A 445 19.75 -3.86 9.95
C VAL A 445 20.14 -3.28 11.30
N GLN A 446 21.43 -2.96 11.48
CA GLN A 446 21.95 -2.38 12.73
C GLN A 446 21.39 -0.99 13.03
N ALA A 447 20.81 -0.29 12.05
CA ALA A 447 20.28 1.07 12.21
C ALA A 447 19.26 1.20 13.37
N HIS A 448 18.54 0.12 13.68
CA HIS A 448 17.59 0.10 14.81
C HIS A 448 18.26 0.24 16.19
N GLU A 449 19.55 -0.09 16.30
CA GLU A 449 20.30 -0.08 17.57
C GLU A 449 21.25 1.12 17.66
N LEU A 450 21.28 1.98 16.65
CA LEU A 450 22.14 3.17 16.61
C LEU A 450 21.41 4.40 17.14
N THR A 451 22.13 5.25 17.86
CA THR A 451 21.63 6.59 18.13
C THR A 451 21.56 7.42 16.84
N TRP A 452 20.69 8.43 16.79
CA TRP A 452 20.49 9.24 15.59
C TRP A 452 21.79 9.90 15.07
N TYR A 453 22.71 10.27 15.97
CA TYR A 453 23.99 10.87 15.59
C TYR A 453 25.02 9.84 15.11
N GLN A 454 25.00 8.61 15.64
CA GLN A 454 25.82 7.50 15.09
C GLN A 454 25.32 7.06 13.72
N TYR A 455 23.99 6.96 13.55
CA TYR A 455 23.38 6.63 12.26
C TYR A 455 23.79 7.63 11.16
N LEU A 456 23.83 8.93 11.49
CA LEU A 456 24.29 10.00 10.60
C LEU A 456 25.83 10.20 10.61
N SER A 457 26.58 9.37 11.35
CA SER A 457 28.04 9.49 11.52
C SER A 457 28.51 10.88 12.00
N LEU A 458 27.67 11.61 12.75
CA LEU A 458 27.99 12.93 13.28
C LEU A 458 29.04 12.88 14.39
N ASP A 459 29.13 11.76 15.10
CA ASP A 459 30.20 11.46 16.05
C ASP A 459 31.56 11.35 15.35
N VAL A 460 31.62 10.65 14.22
CA VAL A 460 32.82 10.54 13.37
C VAL A 460 33.19 11.89 12.76
N LEU A 461 32.21 12.63 12.22
CA LEU A 461 32.44 13.98 11.70
C LEU A 461 32.92 14.93 12.81
N GLY A 462 32.32 14.86 13.99
CA GLY A 462 32.72 15.62 15.17
C GLY A 462 34.16 15.31 15.61
N PHE A 463 34.56 14.04 15.57
CA PHE A 463 35.94 13.63 15.83
C PHE A 463 36.91 14.25 14.82
N PHE A 464 36.65 14.13 13.51
CA PHE A 464 37.53 14.72 12.49
C PHE A 464 37.59 16.25 12.57
N LEU A 465 36.46 16.91 12.85
CA LEU A 465 36.41 18.36 13.05
C LEU A 465 37.26 18.78 14.26
N THR A 466 37.20 18.02 15.35
CA THR A 466 37.99 18.28 16.57
C THR A 466 39.49 18.14 16.28
N VAL A 467 39.90 17.09 15.55
CA VAL A 467 41.29 16.90 15.13
C VAL A 467 41.76 18.05 14.24
N ALA A 468 40.96 18.46 13.25
CA ALA A 468 41.29 19.57 12.37
C ALA A 468 41.46 20.90 13.14
N LEU A 469 40.54 21.20 14.07
CA LEU A 469 40.62 22.38 14.93
C LEU A 469 41.86 22.35 15.84
N LEU A 470 42.23 21.18 16.38
CA LEU A 470 43.44 21.02 17.18
C LEU A 470 44.71 21.25 16.36
N ILE A 471 44.79 20.73 15.12
CA ILE A 471 45.91 20.97 14.21
C ILE A 471 46.03 22.47 13.88
N ILE A 472 44.92 23.12 13.54
CA ILE A 472 44.88 24.57 13.28
C ILE A 472 45.33 25.35 14.52
N PHE A 473 44.86 24.97 15.71
CA PHE A 473 45.25 25.61 16.96
C PHE A 473 46.76 25.46 17.25
N ILE A 474 47.31 24.25 17.10
CA ILE A 474 48.74 23.97 17.27
C ILE A 474 49.56 24.77 16.25
N PHE A 475 49.11 24.81 14.99
CA PHE A 475 49.75 25.60 13.93
C PHE A 475 49.78 27.08 14.28
N ILE A 476 48.64 27.67 14.66
CA ILE A 476 48.54 29.08 15.08
C ILE A 476 49.48 29.35 16.26
N LYS A 477 49.45 28.51 17.31
CA LYS A 477 50.31 28.69 18.49
C LYS A 477 51.80 28.57 18.14
N THR A 478 52.16 27.64 17.26
CA THR A 478 53.54 27.47 16.79
C THR A 478 53.98 28.68 15.97
N CYS A 479 53.17 29.15 15.02
CA CYS A 479 53.43 30.36 14.25
C CYS A 479 53.54 31.61 15.14
N SER A 480 52.61 31.80 16.10
CA SER A 480 52.68 32.91 17.07
C SER A 480 53.93 32.83 17.95
N PHE A 481 54.31 31.62 18.40
CA PHE A 481 55.54 31.42 19.18
C PHE A 481 56.80 31.72 18.36
N CYS A 482 56.87 31.24 17.11
CA CYS A 482 57.94 31.54 16.18
C CYS A 482 58.04 33.04 15.90
N LEU A 483 56.92 33.71 15.61
CA LEU A 483 56.86 35.16 15.40
C LEU A 483 57.29 35.94 16.64
N HIS A 484 56.81 35.57 17.83
CA HIS A 484 57.21 36.21 19.08
C HIS A 484 58.72 36.04 19.33
N ARG A 485 59.28 34.85 19.07
CA ARG A 485 60.72 34.59 19.25
C ARG A 485 61.59 35.29 18.21
N CYS A 486 61.12 35.45 16.97
CA CYS A 486 61.80 36.17 15.90
C CYS A 486 61.72 37.69 16.07
N CYS A 487 60.59 38.23 16.52
CA CYS A 487 60.40 39.68 16.73
C CYS A 487 61.03 40.17 18.05
N VAL A 488 60.98 39.40 19.15
CA VAL A 488 61.60 39.80 20.43
C VAL A 488 63.13 39.73 20.38
N ARG A 489 63.73 38.87 19.53
CA ARG A 489 65.19 38.85 19.35
C ARG A 489 65.74 40.09 18.63
N LYS A 490 64.93 40.84 17.87
CA LYS A 490 65.38 42.11 17.26
C LYS A 490 65.44 43.28 18.25
N GLY A 491 64.87 43.17 19.44
CA GLY A 491 64.88 44.23 20.47
C GLY A 491 66.11 44.26 21.40
N LYS A 492 67.06 43.32 21.26
CA LYS A 492 68.31 43.29 22.04
C LYS A 492 69.55 43.45 21.13
N ALA A 493 69.60 44.53 20.36
CA ALA A 493 70.86 45.00 19.77
C ALA A 493 71.53 45.98 20.75
N LYS A 494 72.79 45.68 21.11
CA LYS A 494 73.65 46.41 22.06
C LYS A 494 73.66 47.92 21.84
N ARG A 495 73.41 48.73 22.89
CA ARG A 495 74.03 50.05 23.04
C ARG A 495 75.54 49.82 23.18
N LYS A 496 76.33 50.23 22.19
CA LYS A 496 77.79 50.40 22.35
C LYS A 496 78.01 51.70 23.13
N ALA A 497 78.84 51.61 24.17
CA ALA A 497 79.41 52.76 24.85
C ALA A 497 80.55 53.32 23.99
N GLU A 498 80.56 54.64 23.81
CA GLU A 498 81.72 55.50 23.58
C GLU A 498 81.60 56.70 24.51
#